data_AF-A0A1G2RTP4-F1
#
_entry.id   AF-A0A1G2RTP4-F1
#
_cell.length_a   1.000
_cell.length_b   1.000
_cell.length_c   1.000
_cell.angle_alpha   90.00
_cell.angle_beta   90.00
_cell.angle_gamma   90.00
#
_symmetry.space_group_name_H-M   'P 1'
#
loop_
_entity.id
_entity.type
_entity.pdbx_description
1 polymer ?
#
loop_
_entity_poly.entity_id
_entity_poly.type
_entity_poly.pdbx_seq_one_letter_code
_entity_poly.pdbx_strand_id
1 'polypeptide(L)'
;MGTKIVVGQSSITAGQMKDFWRKVEDSTIDGELFGYFLENPSKYAQGAVTVARAIRILGARNVLTPEQATDAINLYGAKANLPLLAPPASVPIGYTEQSLREHKALDEQEFGKGNGPLLAYSCELSLRELRRRFGIGPSGFYPTAWDQDPKEDYWAEQPGQPGWYLISMQGRFGATNWADQETKIARLGPYERLHERTLANIALPLLHLQGKRVPDYFWHWGDVSSAPDGCRAYVRFYNGGFHVGHCPLGVDDDDSVRILVARKFDS
;
A
#
# COMPACT_ATOMS: atom_id res chain seq x y z
N MET A 1 -13.96 52.13 -8.88
CA MET A 1 -14.36 50.86 -8.25
C MET A 1 -13.91 49.73 -9.16
N GLY A 2 -12.95 48.91 -8.73
CA GLY A 2 -12.42 47.81 -9.55
C GLY A 2 -13.24 46.53 -9.34
N THR A 3 -13.73 45.95 -10.42
CA THR A 3 -14.51 44.70 -10.42
C THR A 3 -13.65 43.55 -9.91
N LYS A 4 -14.06 42.92 -8.80
CA LYS A 4 -13.41 41.74 -8.23
C LYS A 4 -13.95 40.51 -8.95
N ILE A 5 -13.09 39.73 -9.60
CA ILE A 5 -13.46 38.43 -10.17
C ILE A 5 -13.10 37.37 -9.10
N VAL A 6 -14.09 36.60 -8.67
CA VAL A 6 -13.92 35.57 -7.63
C VAL A 6 -13.77 34.20 -8.28
N VAL A 7 -12.65 33.53 -8.02
CA VAL A 7 -12.39 32.14 -8.42
C VAL A 7 -11.96 31.39 -7.15
N GLY A 8 -12.84 30.57 -6.58
CA GLY A 8 -12.57 29.81 -5.34
C GLY A 8 -12.44 30.67 -4.07
N GLN A 9 -12.14 30.03 -2.92
CA GLN A 9 -12.06 30.64 -1.58
C GLN A 9 -10.91 31.67 -1.40
N SER A 10 -10.27 32.14 -2.47
CA SER A 10 -9.21 33.15 -2.44
C SER A 10 -9.45 34.15 -3.57
N SER A 11 -9.64 35.44 -3.24
CA SER A 11 -9.90 36.47 -4.26
C SER A 11 -8.60 37.07 -4.80
N ILE A 12 -8.39 37.00 -6.11
CA ILE A 12 -7.31 37.69 -6.82
C ILE A 12 -7.77 39.12 -7.14
N THR A 13 -6.91 40.11 -6.92
CA THR A 13 -7.20 41.51 -7.27
C THR A 13 -6.92 41.79 -8.74
N ALA A 14 -7.59 42.80 -9.31
CA ALA A 14 -7.31 43.25 -10.69
C ALA A 14 -5.84 43.68 -10.89
N GLY A 15 -5.21 44.23 -9.84
CA GLY A 15 -3.78 44.58 -9.86
C GLY A 15 -2.87 43.35 -9.97
N GLN A 16 -3.16 42.29 -9.20
CA GLN A 16 -2.43 41.03 -9.29
C GLN A 16 -2.60 40.35 -10.66
N MET A 17 -3.80 40.40 -11.22
CA MET A 17 -4.05 39.85 -12.56
C MET A 17 -3.28 40.63 -13.64
N LYS A 18 -3.26 41.97 -13.55
CA LYS A 18 -2.50 42.80 -14.50
C LYS A 18 -0.99 42.59 -14.39
N ASP A 19 -0.46 42.45 -13.17
CA ASP A 19 0.95 42.14 -12.93
C ASP A 19 1.34 40.75 -13.47
N PHE A 20 0.44 39.78 -13.33
CA PHE A 20 0.61 38.44 -13.89
C PHE A 20 0.71 38.45 -15.42
N TRP A 21 -0.22 39.11 -16.10
CA TRP A 21 -0.18 39.20 -17.57
C TRP A 21 1.04 39.97 -18.09
N ARG A 22 1.45 41.04 -17.40
CA ARG A 22 2.71 41.72 -17.74
C ARG A 22 3.90 40.75 -17.68
N LYS A 23 3.94 39.88 -16.67
CA LYS A 23 5.00 38.87 -16.51
C LYS A 23 4.98 37.79 -17.59
N VAL A 24 3.81 37.49 -18.16
CA VAL A 24 3.71 36.61 -19.35
C VAL A 24 4.23 37.33 -20.58
N GLU A 25 3.86 38.60 -20.77
CA GLU A 25 4.30 39.43 -21.91
C GLU A 25 5.81 39.71 -21.90
N ASP A 26 6.41 39.96 -20.73
CA ASP A 26 7.84 40.22 -20.57
C ASP A 26 8.69 38.94 -20.49
N SER A 27 8.08 37.77 -20.70
CA SER A 27 8.72 36.44 -20.66
C SER A 27 9.29 36.03 -19.30
N THR A 28 8.98 36.75 -18.21
CA THR A 28 9.27 36.29 -16.84
C THR A 28 8.52 34.99 -16.52
N ILE A 29 7.30 34.85 -17.05
CA ILE A 29 6.54 33.60 -17.11
C ILE A 29 6.57 33.15 -18.57
N ASP A 30 7.10 31.95 -18.81
CA ASP A 30 7.10 31.34 -20.14
C ASP A 30 5.66 31.08 -20.60
N GLY A 31 5.24 31.78 -21.66
CA GLY A 31 3.89 31.72 -22.20
C GLY A 31 3.53 30.37 -22.83
N GLU A 32 4.49 29.65 -23.42
CA GLU A 32 4.25 28.31 -23.97
C GLU A 32 4.02 27.32 -22.82
N LEU A 33 4.88 27.35 -21.80
CA LEU A 33 4.76 26.53 -20.59
C LEU A 33 3.45 26.81 -19.83
N PHE A 34 3.04 28.08 -19.75
CA PHE A 34 1.76 28.46 -19.19
C PHE A 34 0.57 27.98 -20.04
N GLY A 35 0.68 28.02 -21.38
CA GLY A 35 -0.30 27.42 -22.28
C GLY A 35 -0.47 25.92 -22.05
N TYR A 36 0.66 25.19 -21.96
CA TYR A 36 0.65 23.76 -21.60
C TYR A 36 0.03 23.49 -20.23
N PHE A 37 0.27 24.35 -19.25
CA PHE A 37 -0.38 24.30 -17.93
C PHE A 37 -1.90 24.48 -18.03
N LEU A 38 -2.39 25.47 -18.78
CA LEU A 38 -3.82 25.72 -18.95
C LEU A 38 -4.53 24.58 -19.69
N GLU A 39 -3.85 23.94 -20.65
CA GLU A 39 -4.36 22.77 -21.38
C GLU A 39 -4.34 21.49 -20.51
N ASN A 40 -3.43 21.41 -19.55
CA ASN A 40 -3.23 20.23 -18.71
C ASN A 40 -3.06 20.57 -17.23
N PRO A 41 -4.00 21.29 -16.58
CA PRO A 41 -3.81 21.82 -15.23
C PRO A 41 -3.57 20.71 -14.19
N SER A 42 -4.10 19.51 -14.45
CA SER A 42 -3.90 18.32 -13.62
C SER A 42 -2.48 17.76 -13.64
N LYS A 43 -1.66 18.03 -14.68
CA LYS A 43 -0.25 17.59 -14.73
C LYS A 43 0.62 18.32 -13.71
N TYR A 44 0.16 19.49 -13.26
CA TYR A 44 0.90 20.40 -12.40
C TYR A 44 0.24 20.55 -11.02
N ALA A 45 -0.91 19.90 -10.81
CA ALA A 45 -1.47 19.76 -9.48
C ALA A 45 -0.60 18.78 -8.69
N GLN A 46 0.14 19.26 -7.69
CA GLN A 46 0.69 18.46 -6.59
C GLN A 46 -0.44 17.91 -5.68
N GLY A 47 -1.56 17.51 -6.27
CA GLY A 47 -2.69 16.96 -5.56
C GLY A 47 -2.45 15.49 -5.26
N ALA A 48 -2.87 15.05 -4.08
CA ALA A 48 -3.02 13.63 -3.77
C ALA A 48 -3.72 12.92 -4.94
N VAL A 49 -3.15 11.80 -5.39
CA VAL A 49 -3.71 11.03 -6.51
C VAL A 49 -5.15 10.62 -6.19
N THR A 50 -6.05 10.70 -7.16
CA THR A 50 -7.41 10.16 -7.02
C THR A 50 -7.43 8.67 -7.39
N VAL A 51 -8.38 7.91 -6.85
CA VAL A 51 -8.57 6.49 -7.20
C VAL A 51 -8.71 6.30 -8.71
N ALA A 52 -9.50 7.14 -9.39
CA ALA A 52 -9.68 7.07 -10.83
C ALA A 52 -8.35 7.24 -11.60
N ARG A 53 -7.47 8.11 -11.09
CA ARG A 53 -6.16 8.33 -11.70
C ARG A 53 -5.20 7.18 -11.41
N ALA A 54 -5.20 6.64 -10.20
CA ALA A 54 -4.45 5.43 -9.87
C ALA A 54 -4.85 4.25 -10.76
N ILE A 55 -6.16 4.04 -10.98
CA ILE A 55 -6.69 3.00 -11.89
C ILE A 55 -6.17 3.20 -13.31
N ARG A 56 -6.10 4.44 -13.81
CA ARG A 56 -5.58 4.72 -15.16
C ARG A 56 -4.09 4.39 -15.30
N ILE A 57 -3.32 4.53 -14.22
CA ILE A 57 -1.87 4.30 -14.23
C ILE A 57 -1.54 2.81 -13.99
N LEU A 58 -2.09 2.23 -12.92
CA LEU A 58 -1.78 0.88 -12.44
C LEU A 58 -2.67 -0.20 -13.07
N GLY A 59 -3.87 0.17 -13.51
CA GLY A 59 -4.91 -0.74 -13.96
C GLY A 59 -5.91 -1.08 -12.85
N ALA A 60 -7.17 -1.32 -13.21
CA ALA A 60 -8.25 -1.56 -12.24
C ALA A 60 -8.01 -2.78 -11.33
N ARG A 61 -7.33 -3.82 -11.83
CA ARG A 61 -7.00 -5.01 -11.03
C ARG A 61 -5.90 -4.76 -9.99
N ASN A 62 -5.20 -3.64 -10.10
CA ASN A 62 -4.07 -3.25 -9.25
C ASN A 62 -4.42 -2.06 -8.35
N VAL A 63 -5.71 -1.79 -8.15
CA VAL A 63 -6.20 -0.83 -7.17
C VAL A 63 -7.28 -1.51 -6.32
N LEU A 64 -7.07 -1.57 -5.01
CA LEU A 64 -8.03 -2.10 -4.03
C LEU A 64 -8.51 -0.95 -3.14
N THR A 65 -9.75 -0.51 -3.33
CA THR A 65 -10.30 0.66 -2.63
C THR A 65 -10.68 0.36 -1.18
N PRO A 66 -10.90 1.39 -0.33
CA PRO A 66 -11.33 1.19 1.04
C PRO A 66 -12.65 0.44 1.13
N GLU A 67 -13.60 0.70 0.23
CA GLU A 67 -14.87 -0.02 0.15
C GLU A 67 -14.64 -1.49 -0.17
N GLN A 68 -13.84 -1.79 -1.20
CA GLN A 68 -13.55 -3.17 -1.59
C GLN A 68 -12.85 -3.95 -0.47
N ALA A 69 -11.86 -3.36 0.18
CA ALA A 69 -11.14 -3.99 1.29
C ALA A 69 -12.09 -4.24 2.48
N THR A 70 -12.87 -3.23 2.87
CA THR A 70 -13.81 -3.30 4.00
C THR A 70 -14.91 -4.33 3.74
N ASP A 71 -15.51 -4.32 2.54
CA ASP A 71 -16.58 -5.26 2.17
C ASP A 71 -16.08 -6.71 2.17
N ALA A 72 -14.88 -6.94 1.64
CA ALA A 72 -14.27 -8.26 1.64
C ALA A 72 -14.04 -8.79 3.08
N ILE A 73 -13.59 -7.94 4.00
CA ILE A 73 -13.42 -8.29 5.42
C ILE A 73 -14.79 -8.49 6.09
N ASN A 74 -15.75 -7.63 5.82
CA ASN A 74 -17.09 -7.65 6.41
C ASN A 74 -17.87 -8.91 6.03
N LEU A 75 -17.67 -9.46 4.83
CA LEU A 75 -18.30 -10.73 4.44
C LEU A 75 -17.97 -11.85 5.44
N TYR A 76 -16.73 -11.91 5.91
CA TYR A 76 -16.28 -12.89 6.89
C TYR A 76 -16.63 -12.47 8.32
N GLY A 77 -16.49 -11.18 8.63
CA GLY A 77 -16.93 -10.62 9.92
C GLY A 77 -18.41 -10.91 10.22
N ALA A 78 -19.29 -10.78 9.23
CA ALA A 78 -20.72 -11.09 9.35
C ALA A 78 -20.95 -12.58 9.66
N LYS A 79 -20.25 -13.49 8.97
CA LYS A 79 -20.33 -14.94 9.24
C LYS A 79 -19.85 -15.31 10.64
N ALA A 80 -18.90 -14.54 11.17
CA ALA A 80 -18.37 -14.69 12.52
C ALA A 80 -19.18 -13.93 13.60
N ASN A 81 -20.30 -13.29 13.24
CA ASN A 81 -21.10 -12.42 14.14
C ASN A 81 -20.27 -11.30 14.79
N LEU A 82 -19.31 -10.74 14.06
CA LEU A 82 -18.46 -9.64 14.51
C LEU A 82 -18.98 -8.27 14.02
N PRO A 83 -18.67 -7.18 14.73
CA PRO A 83 -18.99 -5.83 14.27
C PRO A 83 -18.42 -5.56 12.87
N LEU A 84 -19.27 -5.01 12.01
CA LEU A 84 -18.88 -4.62 10.65
C LEU A 84 -18.05 -3.35 10.70
N LEU A 85 -17.02 -3.31 9.86
CA LEU A 85 -16.21 -2.14 9.62
C LEU A 85 -16.97 -1.18 8.70
N ALA A 86 -16.83 0.12 8.94
CA ALA A 86 -17.29 1.13 8.01
C ALA A 86 -16.11 1.55 7.12
N PRO A 87 -16.26 1.60 5.78
CA PRO A 87 -15.23 2.17 4.94
C PRO A 87 -15.09 3.66 5.31
N PRO A 88 -13.86 4.20 5.37
CA PRO A 88 -13.67 5.61 5.66
C PRO A 88 -14.26 6.46 4.53
N ALA A 89 -14.94 7.56 4.89
CA ALA A 89 -15.63 8.42 3.92
C ALA A 89 -14.69 9.05 2.86
N SER A 90 -13.45 9.35 3.26
CA SER A 90 -12.38 9.81 2.36
C SER A 90 -11.04 9.63 3.05
N VAL A 91 -10.11 8.92 2.41
CA VAL A 91 -8.70 8.82 2.83
C VAL A 91 -7.82 9.23 1.66
N PRO A 92 -6.99 10.27 1.81
CA PRO A 92 -6.11 10.72 0.74
C PRO A 92 -5.08 9.64 0.38
N ILE A 93 -4.81 9.47 -0.91
CA ILE A 93 -3.70 8.65 -1.38
C ILE A 93 -2.42 9.49 -1.22
N GLY A 94 -1.54 9.10 -0.29
CA GLY A 94 -0.27 9.78 0.01
C GLY A 94 0.82 9.59 -1.04
N TYR A 95 0.45 9.40 -2.31
CA TYR A 95 1.35 9.21 -3.43
C TYR A 95 0.98 10.14 -4.57
N THR A 96 1.99 10.59 -5.31
CA THR A 96 1.91 11.32 -6.56
C THR A 96 1.77 10.36 -7.74
N GLU A 97 1.33 10.88 -8.90
CA GLU A 97 1.30 10.08 -10.13
C GLU A 97 2.69 9.57 -10.52
N GLN A 98 3.72 10.37 -10.26
CA GLN A 98 5.11 10.01 -10.53
C GLN A 98 5.49 8.79 -9.70
N SER A 99 5.21 8.80 -8.39
CA SER A 99 5.45 7.66 -7.51
C SER A 99 4.76 6.38 -7.97
N LEU A 100 3.52 6.47 -8.47
CA LEU A 100 2.81 5.30 -9.04
C LEU A 100 3.50 4.78 -10.32
N ARG A 101 3.94 5.68 -11.21
CA ARG A 101 4.60 5.31 -12.47
C ARG A 101 5.99 4.72 -12.23
N GLU A 102 6.75 5.27 -11.30
CA GLU A 102 8.08 4.80 -10.94
C GLU A 102 8.03 3.40 -10.34
N HIS A 103 7.12 3.16 -9.37
CA HIS A 103 6.97 1.82 -8.79
C HIS A 103 6.51 0.83 -9.86
N LYS A 104 5.56 1.21 -10.72
CA LYS A 104 5.14 0.37 -11.85
C LYS A 104 6.30 0.02 -12.77
N ALA A 105 7.11 1.00 -13.17
CA ALA A 105 8.25 0.78 -14.04
C ALA A 105 9.29 -0.16 -13.39
N LEU A 106 9.55 0.01 -12.09
CA LEU A 106 10.46 -0.86 -11.33
C LEU A 106 9.99 -2.32 -11.33
N ASP A 107 8.71 -2.55 -11.02
CA ASP A 107 8.11 -3.89 -11.01
C ASP A 107 8.06 -4.51 -12.42
N GLU A 108 7.70 -3.74 -13.44
CA GLU A 108 7.66 -4.24 -14.82
C GLU A 108 9.06 -4.55 -15.38
N GLN A 109 10.08 -3.80 -14.96
CA GLN A 109 11.47 -4.04 -15.34
C GLN A 109 12.00 -5.35 -14.74
N GLU A 110 11.67 -5.64 -13.47
CA GLU A 110 12.20 -6.79 -12.75
C GLU A 110 11.40 -8.07 -12.96
N PHE A 111 10.07 -7.94 -13.04
CA PHE A 111 9.14 -9.08 -13.07
C PHE A 111 8.34 -9.16 -14.38
N GLY A 112 8.48 -8.20 -15.28
CA GLY A 112 7.79 -8.15 -16.57
C GLY A 112 6.45 -7.40 -16.52
N LYS A 113 5.95 -7.01 -17.70
CA LYS A 113 4.77 -6.13 -17.90
C LYS A 113 3.45 -6.58 -17.26
N GLY A 114 3.34 -7.86 -16.88
CA GLY A 114 2.14 -8.41 -16.22
C GLY A 114 2.14 -8.26 -14.70
N ASN A 115 3.26 -7.87 -14.10
CA ASN A 115 3.52 -7.99 -12.66
C ASN A 115 3.70 -6.62 -12.01
N GLY A 116 2.78 -5.69 -12.28
CA GLY A 116 2.80 -4.35 -11.67
C GLY A 116 2.42 -4.34 -10.18
N PRO A 117 2.68 -3.21 -9.48
CA PRO A 117 2.39 -3.06 -8.07
C PRO A 117 0.90 -2.93 -7.81
N LEU A 118 0.49 -3.20 -6.59
CA LEU A 118 -0.87 -3.02 -6.08
C LEU A 118 -0.93 -1.76 -5.22
N LEU A 119 -1.85 -0.85 -5.53
CA LEU A 119 -2.26 0.21 -4.60
C LEU A 119 -3.47 -0.28 -3.81
N ALA A 120 -3.31 -0.58 -2.52
CA ALA A 120 -4.36 -1.15 -1.69
C ALA A 120 -4.59 -0.36 -0.41
N TYR A 121 -5.86 -0.25 0.00
CA TYR A 121 -6.21 0.22 1.33
C TYR A 121 -6.09 -0.90 2.36
N SER A 122 -5.43 -0.62 3.49
CA SER A 122 -5.34 -1.50 4.65
C SER A 122 -6.26 -0.99 5.76
N CYS A 123 -7.13 -1.87 6.28
CA CYS A 123 -8.01 -1.58 7.42
C CYS A 123 -7.30 -1.70 8.78
N GLU A 124 -6.07 -2.25 8.77
CA GLU A 124 -5.13 -2.30 9.90
C GLU A 124 -5.64 -2.96 11.18
N LEU A 125 -6.48 -3.97 10.98
CA LEU A 125 -6.80 -4.94 12.00
C LEU A 125 -5.54 -5.68 12.44
N SER A 126 -5.48 -6.05 13.72
CA SER A 126 -4.41 -6.94 14.20
C SER A 126 -4.49 -8.31 13.51
N LEU A 127 -3.40 -9.08 13.53
CA LEU A 127 -3.41 -10.44 12.97
C LEU A 127 -4.44 -11.31 13.66
N ARG A 128 -4.65 -11.15 14.97
CA ARG A 128 -5.71 -11.86 15.72
C ARG A 128 -7.11 -11.41 15.34
N GLU A 129 -7.34 -10.13 15.09
CA GLU A 129 -8.63 -9.65 14.61
C GLU A 129 -8.95 -10.19 13.22
N LEU A 130 -7.97 -10.19 12.31
CA LEU A 130 -8.10 -10.82 11.00
C LEU A 130 -8.38 -12.31 11.13
N ARG A 131 -7.67 -13.02 12.00
CA ARG A 131 -7.89 -14.43 12.28
C ARG A 131 -9.29 -14.72 12.79
N ARG A 132 -9.80 -13.92 13.73
CA ARG A 132 -11.17 -14.01 14.24
C ARG A 132 -12.23 -13.78 13.15
N ARG A 133 -11.96 -12.87 12.21
CA ARG A 133 -12.89 -12.58 11.09
C ARG A 133 -12.85 -13.66 10.01
N PHE A 134 -11.68 -13.93 9.43
CA PHE A 134 -11.52 -14.85 8.30
C PHE A 134 -11.55 -16.34 8.69
N GLY A 135 -11.30 -16.65 9.97
CA GLY A 135 -11.29 -18.02 10.48
C GLY A 135 -10.14 -18.87 9.93
N ILE A 136 -10.37 -20.18 9.92
CA ILE A 136 -9.39 -21.20 9.51
C ILE A 136 -9.76 -21.81 8.16
N GLY A 137 -8.79 -21.98 7.27
CA GLY A 137 -8.93 -22.80 6.07
C GLY A 137 -8.33 -22.17 4.82
N PRO A 138 -8.57 -22.78 3.64
CA PRO A 138 -7.94 -22.37 2.38
C PRO A 138 -8.20 -20.92 1.95
N SER A 139 -9.31 -20.32 2.42
CA SER A 139 -9.69 -18.93 2.16
C SER A 139 -9.49 -18.00 3.36
N GLY A 140 -8.91 -18.51 4.45
CA GLY A 140 -8.63 -17.78 5.68
C GLY A 140 -7.20 -18.07 6.14
N PHE A 141 -7.01 -18.21 7.46
CA PHE A 141 -5.69 -18.50 8.03
C PHE A 141 -5.42 -19.99 8.14
N TYR A 142 -4.15 -20.37 8.03
CA TYR A 142 -3.69 -21.72 8.26
C TYR A 142 -3.97 -22.17 9.73
N PRO A 143 -4.27 -23.46 9.98
CA PRO A 143 -4.50 -23.98 11.34
C PRO A 143 -3.20 -24.05 12.15
N THR A 144 -2.88 -22.96 12.85
CA THR A 144 -1.80 -22.84 13.85
C THR A 144 -2.37 -22.34 15.18
N ALA A 145 -1.57 -22.42 16.25
CA ALA A 145 -2.00 -22.05 17.62
C ALA A 145 -1.50 -20.67 18.10
N TRP A 146 -0.76 -19.90 17.30
CA TRP A 146 -0.20 -18.60 17.69
C TRP A 146 -1.28 -17.58 18.10
N ASP A 147 -2.50 -17.72 17.57
CA ASP A 147 -3.64 -16.86 17.88
C ASP A 147 -4.22 -17.11 19.27
N GLN A 148 -3.78 -18.17 19.96
CA GLN A 148 -4.23 -18.57 21.29
C GLN A 148 -3.14 -18.42 22.37
N ASP A 149 -1.87 -18.27 21.99
CA ASP A 149 -0.76 -18.18 22.94
C ASP A 149 -0.51 -16.72 23.36
N PRO A 150 -0.71 -16.35 24.64
CA PRO A 150 -0.48 -14.98 25.13
C PRO A 150 0.95 -14.46 24.91
N LYS A 151 1.94 -15.34 24.71
CA LYS A 151 3.32 -14.92 24.40
C LYS A 151 3.42 -14.17 23.08
N GLU A 152 2.49 -14.43 22.17
CA GLU A 152 2.47 -13.84 20.83
C GLU A 152 1.72 -12.49 20.80
N ASP A 153 1.09 -12.07 21.91
CA ASP A 153 0.27 -10.85 21.96
C ASP A 153 1.05 -9.60 21.56
N TYR A 154 2.36 -9.56 21.84
CA TYR A 154 3.21 -8.41 21.52
C TYR A 154 3.18 -8.05 20.04
N TRP A 155 3.06 -9.02 19.14
CA TRP A 155 3.01 -8.79 17.69
C TRP A 155 1.65 -9.08 17.09
N ALA A 156 0.94 -10.06 17.63
CA ALA A 156 -0.31 -10.54 17.06
C ALA A 156 -1.50 -9.61 17.34
N GLU A 157 -1.44 -8.81 18.41
CA GLU A 157 -2.49 -7.83 18.78
C GLU A 157 -2.18 -6.38 18.36
N GLN A 158 -0.97 -6.08 17.85
CA GLN A 158 -0.65 -4.72 17.43
C GLN A 158 -1.49 -4.34 16.22
N PRO A 159 -2.31 -3.28 16.31
CA PRO A 159 -2.90 -2.69 15.11
C PRO A 159 -1.78 -2.01 14.31
N GLY A 160 -1.98 -1.79 13.02
CA GLY A 160 -1.13 -0.85 12.28
C GLY A 160 -1.87 0.43 11.91
N GLN A 161 -1.43 1.09 10.83
CA GLN A 161 -1.83 2.48 10.53
C GLN A 161 -2.72 2.57 9.28
N PRO A 162 -4.04 2.79 9.43
CA PRO A 162 -4.97 2.63 8.32
C PRO A 162 -4.64 3.61 7.21
N GLY A 163 -4.59 3.11 5.98
CA GLY A 163 -4.07 3.92 4.89
C GLY A 163 -3.91 3.19 3.57
N TRP A 164 -3.53 3.96 2.56
CA TRP A 164 -3.17 3.43 1.25
C TRP A 164 -1.74 2.95 1.26
N TYR A 165 -1.47 1.79 0.66
CA TYR A 165 -0.14 1.24 0.51
C TYR A 165 0.10 0.88 -0.95
N LEU A 166 1.21 1.35 -1.50
CA LEU A 166 1.68 0.96 -2.83
C LEU A 166 2.72 -0.14 -2.68
N ILE A 167 2.33 -1.38 -2.94
CA ILE A 167 3.13 -2.57 -2.66
C ILE A 167 3.51 -3.31 -3.95
N SER A 168 4.73 -3.82 -4.00
CA SER A 168 5.07 -4.85 -4.97
C SER A 168 4.36 -6.14 -4.56
N MET A 169 3.75 -6.85 -5.52
CA MET A 169 3.13 -8.16 -5.25
C MET A 169 4.14 -9.31 -5.40
N GLN A 170 5.35 -9.02 -5.87
CA GLN A 170 6.40 -9.99 -6.13
C GLN A 170 7.47 -9.95 -5.04
N GLY A 171 7.92 -11.13 -4.61
CA GLY A 171 8.97 -11.24 -3.61
C GLY A 171 10.33 -10.85 -4.19
N ARG A 172 11.02 -9.92 -3.52
CA ARG A 172 12.37 -9.44 -3.84
C ARG A 172 13.42 -10.06 -2.92
N PHE A 173 14.67 -10.04 -3.38
CA PHE A 173 15.86 -10.32 -2.56
C PHE A 173 15.86 -11.69 -1.86
N GLY A 174 15.55 -12.75 -2.60
CA GLY A 174 15.72 -14.13 -2.12
C GLY A 174 17.18 -14.52 -1.89
N ALA A 175 17.40 -15.67 -1.22
CA ALA A 175 18.72 -16.16 -0.82
C ALA A 175 19.58 -15.07 -0.17
N THR A 176 18.97 -14.30 0.70
CA THR A 176 19.59 -13.16 1.37
C THR A 176 19.02 -13.07 2.78
N ASN A 177 19.88 -13.04 3.79
CA ASN A 177 19.45 -12.84 5.17
C ASN A 177 18.75 -11.49 5.37
N TRP A 178 18.10 -11.34 6.54
CA TRP A 178 17.28 -10.15 6.83
C TRP A 178 18.07 -8.83 6.76
N ALA A 179 19.29 -8.78 7.31
CA ALA A 179 20.10 -7.56 7.36
C ALA A 179 20.57 -7.11 5.96
N ASP A 180 20.93 -8.07 5.12
CA ASP A 180 21.31 -7.79 3.73
C ASP A 180 20.09 -7.39 2.89
N GLN A 181 18.91 -7.96 3.17
CA GLN A 181 17.65 -7.50 2.57
C GLN A 181 17.38 -6.03 2.91
N GLU A 182 17.54 -5.61 4.18
CA GLU A 182 17.39 -4.19 4.55
C GLU A 182 18.35 -3.28 3.80
N THR A 183 19.61 -3.70 3.67
CA THR A 183 20.61 -2.96 2.89
C THR A 183 20.19 -2.84 1.42
N LYS A 184 19.59 -3.87 0.84
CA LYS A 184 19.08 -3.85 -0.54
C LYS A 184 17.82 -2.99 -0.67
N ILE A 185 16.90 -3.01 0.29
CA ILE A 185 15.72 -2.13 0.32
C ILE A 185 16.15 -0.67 0.36
N ALA A 186 17.10 -0.32 1.23
CA ALA A 186 17.60 1.06 1.34
C ALA A 186 18.18 1.58 0.01
N ARG A 187 18.76 0.70 -0.82
CA ARG A 187 19.27 1.04 -2.16
C ARG A 187 18.18 1.27 -3.20
N LEU A 188 16.95 0.77 -2.99
CA LEU A 188 15.82 1.07 -3.87
C LEU A 188 15.32 2.52 -3.72
N GLY A 189 15.73 3.22 -2.66
CA GLY A 189 15.34 4.61 -2.39
C GLY A 189 14.13 4.69 -1.45
N PRO A 190 12.98 5.24 -1.88
CA PRO A 190 11.83 5.49 -1.00
C PRO A 190 11.00 4.22 -0.78
N TYR A 191 11.64 3.12 -0.42
CA TYR A 191 10.98 1.84 -0.15
C TYR A 191 11.27 1.37 1.26
N GLU A 192 10.35 0.57 1.77
CA GLU A 192 10.45 -0.09 3.05
C GLU A 192 9.92 -1.51 2.96
N ARG A 193 10.32 -2.34 3.91
CA ARG A 193 9.73 -3.65 4.09
C ARG A 193 8.26 -3.50 4.47
N LEU A 194 7.39 -4.26 3.82
CA LEU A 194 5.99 -4.29 4.21
C LEU A 194 5.85 -4.97 5.59
N HIS A 195 4.99 -4.46 6.45
CA HIS A 195 4.68 -5.14 7.71
C HIS A 195 3.75 -6.33 7.46
N GLU A 196 3.95 -7.45 8.16
CA GLU A 196 3.16 -8.67 7.94
C GLU A 196 1.67 -8.50 8.26
N ARG A 197 1.31 -7.65 9.24
CA ARG A 197 -0.09 -7.30 9.51
C ARG A 197 -0.73 -6.49 8.39
N THR A 198 -0.03 -5.51 7.82
CA THR A 198 -0.50 -4.73 6.66
C THR A 198 -0.64 -5.65 5.46
N LEU A 199 0.32 -6.54 5.25
CA LEU A 199 0.24 -7.57 4.22
C LEU A 199 -1.00 -8.47 4.41
N ALA A 200 -1.27 -8.98 5.62
CA ALA A 200 -2.44 -9.80 5.88
C ALA A 200 -3.76 -9.06 5.63
N ASN A 201 -3.84 -7.78 6.02
CA ASN A 201 -4.98 -6.91 5.75
C ASN A 201 -5.26 -6.72 4.25
N ILE A 202 -4.24 -6.82 3.40
CA ILE A 202 -4.37 -6.67 1.94
C ILE A 202 -4.56 -8.03 1.25
N ALA A 203 -3.76 -9.02 1.66
CA ALA A 203 -3.66 -10.34 1.07
C ALA A 203 -4.98 -11.13 1.15
N LEU A 204 -5.66 -11.08 2.30
CA LEU A 204 -6.92 -11.82 2.49
C LEU A 204 -8.08 -11.24 1.66
N PRO A 205 -8.33 -9.91 1.65
CA PRO A 205 -9.24 -9.30 0.68
C PRO A 205 -8.87 -9.58 -0.77
N LEU A 206 -7.59 -9.51 -1.13
CA LEU A 206 -7.13 -9.74 -2.49
C LEU A 206 -7.40 -11.19 -2.95
N LEU A 207 -7.17 -12.18 -2.08
CA LEU A 207 -7.54 -13.57 -2.34
C LEU A 207 -9.04 -13.70 -2.57
N HIS A 208 -9.86 -13.05 -1.74
CA HIS A 208 -11.30 -13.16 -1.85
C HIS A 208 -11.85 -12.51 -3.12
N LEU A 209 -11.37 -11.30 -3.45
CA LEU A 209 -11.88 -10.49 -4.55
C LEU A 209 -11.33 -10.91 -5.92
N GLN A 210 -10.08 -11.39 -5.95
CA GLN A 210 -9.36 -11.65 -7.20
C GLN A 210 -8.83 -13.08 -7.33
N GLY A 211 -8.96 -13.92 -6.30
CA GLY A 211 -8.38 -15.26 -6.28
C GLY A 211 -6.85 -15.27 -6.21
N LYS A 212 -6.22 -14.12 -5.99
CA LYS A 212 -4.76 -13.98 -5.99
C LYS A 212 -4.19 -14.20 -4.59
N ARG A 213 -3.22 -15.09 -4.48
CA ARG A 213 -2.42 -15.31 -3.27
C ARG A 213 -1.21 -14.39 -3.30
N VAL A 214 -0.98 -13.67 -2.21
CA VAL A 214 0.22 -12.86 -1.99
C VAL A 214 0.56 -12.92 -0.48
N PRO A 215 1.74 -13.39 -0.06
CA PRO A 215 2.80 -13.95 -0.89
C PRO A 215 2.49 -15.42 -1.26
N ASP A 216 2.67 -15.78 -2.53
CA ASP A 216 2.42 -17.14 -3.05
C ASP A 216 3.75 -17.87 -3.23
N TYR A 217 3.90 -19.04 -2.61
CA TYR A 217 5.10 -19.88 -2.66
C TYR A 217 6.40 -19.30 -2.08
N PHE A 218 6.36 -18.18 -1.35
CA PHE A 218 7.51 -17.70 -0.59
C PHE A 218 7.09 -17.14 0.77
N TRP A 219 8.01 -17.17 1.72
CA TRP A 219 7.88 -16.55 3.03
C TRP A 219 8.27 -15.09 2.96
N HIS A 220 7.44 -14.23 3.54
CA HIS A 220 7.76 -12.84 3.81
C HIS A 220 8.02 -12.64 5.30
N TRP A 221 9.23 -12.15 5.62
CA TRP A 221 9.50 -11.59 6.94
C TRP A 221 8.97 -10.16 7.00
N GLY A 222 8.09 -9.91 7.95
CA GLY A 222 7.59 -8.57 8.22
C GLY A 222 8.69 -7.66 8.76
N ASP A 223 8.41 -6.36 8.70
CA ASP A 223 9.14 -5.38 9.49
C ASP A 223 8.79 -5.58 10.96
N VAL A 224 9.74 -5.28 11.85
CA VAL A 224 9.71 -5.42 13.31
C VAL A 224 10.35 -6.70 13.88
N SER A 225 11.38 -6.44 14.71
CA SER A 225 11.77 -7.24 15.87
C SER A 225 10.61 -7.26 16.87
N SER A 226 9.57 -8.01 16.54
CA SER A 226 8.24 -7.90 17.14
C SER A 226 8.09 -8.84 18.32
N ALA A 227 9.19 -9.17 18.98
CA ALA A 227 9.16 -9.86 20.24
C ALA A 227 10.41 -9.46 21.04
N PRO A 228 10.31 -9.45 22.38
CA PRO A 228 11.45 -9.18 23.26
C PRO A 228 12.67 -10.08 23.02
N ASP A 229 12.48 -11.23 22.35
CA ASP A 229 13.50 -12.22 22.03
C ASP A 229 14.25 -11.94 20.72
N GLY A 230 13.90 -10.88 19.99
CA GLY A 230 14.54 -10.50 18.73
C GLY A 230 14.12 -11.32 17.51
N CYS A 231 13.11 -12.18 17.66
CA CYS A 231 12.52 -12.91 16.54
C CYS A 231 11.57 -12.04 15.71
N ARG A 232 11.20 -12.59 14.55
CA ARG A 232 10.42 -11.92 13.51
C ARG A 232 9.18 -12.73 13.19
N ALA A 233 8.06 -12.04 13.02
CA ALA A 233 6.87 -12.62 12.43
C ALA A 233 7.10 -12.87 10.93
N TYR A 234 6.56 -13.98 10.43
CA TYR A 234 6.68 -14.39 9.05
C TYR A 234 5.37 -14.92 8.51
N VAL A 235 5.11 -14.66 7.23
CA VAL A 235 3.83 -15.01 6.62
C VAL A 235 3.99 -15.57 5.21
N ARG A 236 3.06 -16.47 4.83
CA ARG A 236 2.88 -16.92 3.44
C ARG A 236 1.50 -17.49 3.20
N PHE A 237 1.03 -17.49 1.96
CA PHE A 237 -0.01 -18.43 1.58
C PHE A 237 0.55 -19.84 1.39
N TYR A 238 -0.16 -20.82 1.94
CA TYR A 238 0.04 -22.24 1.70
C TYR A 238 -1.31 -22.89 1.34
N ASN A 239 -1.30 -24.15 0.93
CA ASN A 239 -2.53 -24.84 0.49
C ASN A 239 -3.64 -24.85 1.56
N GLY A 240 -3.27 -24.78 2.84
CA GLY A 240 -4.20 -24.73 3.98
C GLY A 240 -4.66 -23.33 4.42
N GLY A 241 -4.21 -22.25 3.78
CA GLY A 241 -4.55 -20.87 4.12
C GLY A 241 -3.33 -19.95 4.29
N PHE A 242 -3.57 -18.74 4.80
CA PHE A 242 -2.55 -17.75 5.15
C PHE A 242 -1.84 -18.17 6.44
N HIS A 243 -0.60 -18.62 6.32
CA HIS A 243 0.25 -19.01 7.44
C HIS A 243 0.88 -17.77 8.06
N VAL A 244 0.86 -17.74 9.39
CA VAL A 244 1.60 -16.78 10.21
C VAL A 244 2.39 -17.57 11.24
N GLY A 245 3.64 -17.20 11.47
CA GLY A 245 4.47 -17.79 12.51
C GLY A 245 5.49 -16.80 13.04
N HIS A 246 6.24 -17.24 14.04
CA HIS A 246 7.25 -16.45 14.74
C HIS A 246 8.52 -17.31 14.91
N CYS A 247 9.71 -16.72 14.81
CA CYS A 247 11.02 -17.41 14.82
C CYS A 247 11.12 -18.57 13.80
N PRO A 248 11.47 -18.34 12.53
CA PRO A 248 11.77 -19.44 11.62
C PRO A 248 13.04 -20.18 12.08
N LEU A 249 12.93 -21.40 12.59
CA LEU A 249 14.11 -22.25 12.82
C LEU A 249 14.65 -22.70 11.45
N GLY A 250 15.69 -22.03 10.94
CA GLY A 250 16.48 -22.50 9.78
C GLY A 250 16.08 -21.97 8.41
N VAL A 251 15.40 -20.82 8.34
CA VAL A 251 14.96 -20.22 7.07
C VAL A 251 15.81 -18.99 6.68
N ASP A 252 16.87 -18.71 7.45
CA ASP A 252 17.61 -17.45 7.37
C ASP A 252 18.38 -17.22 6.05
N ASP A 253 18.58 -18.27 5.23
CA ASP A 253 19.27 -18.21 3.93
C ASP A 253 18.60 -19.08 2.83
N ASP A 254 17.29 -19.31 2.90
CA ASP A 254 16.57 -20.11 1.90
C ASP A 254 16.03 -19.23 0.74
N ASP A 255 16.13 -19.72 -0.50
CA ASP A 255 15.48 -19.17 -1.69
C ASP A 255 13.96 -19.00 -1.52
N SER A 256 13.39 -19.74 -0.57
CA SER A 256 11.98 -19.67 -0.19
C SER A 256 11.61 -18.40 0.58
N VAL A 257 12.58 -17.60 1.08
CA VAL A 257 12.31 -16.30 1.71
C VAL A 257 12.51 -15.19 0.71
N ARG A 258 11.49 -14.34 0.57
CA ARG A 258 11.56 -13.13 -0.23
C ARG A 258 10.72 -12.05 0.44
N ILE A 259 10.99 -10.80 0.10
CA ILE A 259 10.32 -9.70 0.79
C ILE A 259 9.43 -8.90 -0.16
N LEU A 260 8.24 -8.57 0.34
CA LEU A 260 7.38 -7.59 -0.27
C LEU A 260 7.81 -6.22 0.27
N VAL A 261 7.93 -5.28 -0.66
CA VAL A 261 8.30 -3.89 -0.36
C VAL A 261 7.11 -2.98 -0.61
N ALA A 262 6.95 -1.99 0.25
CA ALA A 262 6.04 -0.87 0.06
C ALA A 262 6.84 0.37 -0.31
N ARG A 263 6.24 1.25 -1.12
CA ARG A 263 6.79 2.60 -1.31
C ARG A 263 6.38 3.48 -0.13
N LYS A 264 7.34 4.21 0.43
CA LYS A 264 7.11 5.25 1.44
C LYS A 264 6.22 6.36 0.89
N PHE A 265 5.43 6.98 1.76
CA PHE A 265 4.60 8.13 1.38
C PHE A 265 5.45 9.28 0.86
N ASP A 266 4.89 10.01 -0.11
CA ASP A 266 5.50 11.24 -0.59
C ASP A 266 5.35 12.30 0.53
N SER A 267 6.48 12.75 1.08
CA SER A 267 6.59 13.75 2.15
C SER A 267 6.50 15.18 1.64
#